data_AF-A0A357D0P1-F1
#
_entry.id   AF-A0A357D0P1-F1
#
_cell.length_a   1.000
_cell.length_b   1.000
_cell.length_c   1.000
_cell.angle_alpha   90.00
_cell.angle_beta   90.00
_cell.angle_gamma   90.00
#
_symmetry.space_group_name_H-M   'P 1'
#
loop_
_entity.id
_entity.type
_entity.pdbx_description
1 polymer ?
#
loop_
_entity_poly.entity_id
_entity_poly.type
_entity_poly.pdbx_seq_one_letter_code
_entity_poly.pdbx_strand_id
1 'polypeptide(L)'
;MPNENSSVLKPELFESFRTKGSVTASDIMESIDDTDVSIETLEKVYDALESNGIEIATEFDNSVFELPEDELEDDPEEAPIEVDEVLNKEGVSIDDPVRMYLKEIGKVQLLSADKELELACKMAEGDNNAKRQIVEANLRLVVSIAKRYVNRGMFFLDLIQEGNLGLMKAVEKFDYTKGFKFSTYATWWIRQAITRAIADQARTIRIPVHMVETINKVKKVSSQLLHSSGHEPTADEISEELDMPVEKVREIMRVAQEPVSLETPIGEEEDSHLGDFIPDDDAPAPADAASHTLLKEQLSDVLDTLTPREEKVLCLRFGLNDGRSRTLEEVGKEFNVTRERIRQIEAKALRKLRHPSRSKKLKDFLD
;
A
#
# COMPACT_ATOMS: atom_id res chain seq x y z
N MET A 1 21.62 -38.90 -25.75
CA MET A 1 20.63 -38.31 -24.84
C MET A 1 21.37 -37.42 -23.85
N PRO A 2 21.61 -36.14 -24.18
CA PRO A 2 21.94 -35.12 -23.19
C PRO A 2 20.64 -34.40 -22.79
N ASN A 3 20.31 -34.39 -21.49
CA ASN A 3 19.15 -33.65 -20.99
C ASN A 3 19.38 -32.15 -21.18
N GLU A 4 18.43 -31.49 -21.83
CA GLU A 4 18.40 -30.04 -22.17
C GLU A 4 18.35 -29.11 -20.94
N ASN A 5 18.50 -29.63 -19.71
CA ASN A 5 18.41 -28.86 -18.46
C ASN A 5 19.74 -28.20 -18.04
N SER A 6 20.81 -28.26 -18.85
CA SER A 6 22.13 -27.73 -18.47
C SER A 6 22.33 -26.24 -18.79
N SER A 7 21.29 -25.49 -19.18
CA SER A 7 21.47 -24.12 -19.70
C SER A 7 21.31 -23.01 -18.67
N VAL A 8 21.08 -23.31 -17.38
CA VAL A 8 20.79 -22.26 -16.37
C VAL A 8 21.88 -22.15 -15.31
N LEU A 9 22.65 -23.20 -15.05
CA LEU A 9 23.73 -23.17 -14.05
C LEU A 9 25.00 -23.80 -14.64
N LYS A 10 26.13 -23.08 -14.55
CA LYS A 10 27.44 -23.61 -14.97
C LYS A 10 27.73 -24.90 -14.16
N PRO A 11 28.18 -26.00 -14.79
CA PRO A 11 28.47 -27.25 -14.09
C PRO A 11 29.53 -27.10 -12.99
N GLU A 12 30.39 -26.08 -13.08
CA GLU A 12 31.39 -25.72 -12.07
C GLU A 12 30.77 -25.24 -10.74
N LEU A 13 29.57 -24.64 -10.75
CA LEU A 13 28.84 -24.22 -9.54
C LEU A 13 28.25 -25.42 -8.81
N PHE A 14 27.78 -26.44 -9.55
CA PHE A 14 27.29 -27.67 -8.93
C PHE A 14 28.38 -28.40 -8.15
N GLU A 15 29.62 -28.43 -8.64
CA GLU A 15 30.75 -29.06 -7.94
C GLU A 15 31.17 -28.25 -6.70
N SER A 16 31.11 -26.92 -6.74
CA SER A 16 31.43 -26.09 -5.57
C SER A 16 30.38 -26.22 -4.46
N PHE A 17 29.09 -26.32 -4.82
CA PHE A 17 28.00 -26.53 -3.87
C PHE A 17 27.99 -27.95 -3.27
N ARG A 18 28.38 -28.97 -4.05
CA ARG A 18 28.52 -30.35 -3.55
C ARG A 18 29.63 -30.48 -2.50
N THR A 19 30.68 -29.65 -2.61
CA THR A 19 31.82 -29.67 -1.69
C THR A 19 31.52 -28.92 -0.39
N LYS A 20 30.65 -27.90 -0.44
CA LYS A 20 30.27 -27.08 0.72
C LYS A 20 29.13 -27.68 1.56
N GLY A 21 28.30 -28.56 0.99
CA GLY A 21 27.25 -29.28 1.72
C GLY A 21 26.03 -28.44 2.12
N SER A 22 26.16 -27.11 2.17
CA SER A 22 25.05 -26.16 2.32
C SER A 22 25.24 -24.93 1.44
N VAL A 23 24.13 -24.34 1.01
CA VAL A 23 24.10 -23.14 0.14
C VAL A 23 23.09 -22.14 0.69
N THR A 24 23.47 -20.86 0.77
CA THR A 24 22.60 -19.77 1.20
C THR A 24 21.81 -19.17 0.03
N ALA A 25 20.64 -18.60 0.30
CA ALA A 25 19.81 -17.99 -0.74
C ALA A 25 20.48 -16.77 -1.40
N SER A 26 21.36 -16.08 -0.65
CA SER A 26 22.20 -14.99 -1.15
C SER A 26 23.24 -15.47 -2.16
N ASP A 27 23.91 -16.60 -1.91
CA ASP A 27 24.89 -17.17 -2.85
C ASP A 27 24.21 -17.62 -4.16
N ILE A 28 22.97 -18.12 -4.10
CA ILE A 28 22.18 -18.48 -5.28
C ILE A 28 21.86 -17.22 -6.09
N MET A 29 21.46 -16.14 -5.43
CA MET A 29 21.08 -14.88 -6.05
C MET A 29 22.27 -14.15 -6.67
N GLU A 30 23.44 -14.19 -6.03
CA GLU A 30 24.69 -13.60 -6.55
C GLU A 30 25.26 -14.41 -7.72
N SER A 31 24.97 -15.71 -7.79
CA SER A 31 25.40 -16.58 -8.90
C SER A 31 24.56 -16.46 -10.17
N ILE A 32 23.36 -15.87 -10.07
CA ILE A 32 22.48 -15.60 -11.20
C ILE A 32 22.83 -14.19 -11.70
N ASP A 33 23.75 -14.12 -12.66
CA ASP A 33 24.06 -12.87 -13.37
C ASP A 33 22.76 -12.32 -14.02
N ASP A 34 22.42 -11.09 -13.63
CA ASP A 34 21.36 -10.21 -14.15
C ASP A 34 20.68 -10.71 -15.44
N THR A 35 19.52 -11.34 -15.30
CA THR A 35 18.44 -11.32 -16.30
C THR A 35 17.17 -11.89 -15.68
N ASP A 36 16.07 -11.14 -15.75
CA ASP A 36 14.70 -11.47 -15.34
C ASP A 36 14.40 -12.99 -15.18
N VAL A 37 14.64 -13.52 -13.97
CA VAL A 37 14.32 -14.90 -13.66
C VAL A 37 12.86 -14.97 -13.24
N SER A 38 12.05 -15.62 -14.08
CA SER A 38 10.66 -15.93 -13.76
C SER A 38 10.56 -16.86 -12.55
N ILE A 39 9.48 -16.73 -11.78
CA ILE A 39 9.23 -17.56 -10.58
C ILE A 39 9.27 -19.07 -10.92
N GLU A 40 8.79 -19.45 -12.10
CA GLU A 40 8.81 -20.84 -12.59
C GLU A 40 10.22 -21.38 -12.87
N THR A 41 11.16 -20.52 -13.28
CA THR A 41 12.56 -20.91 -13.47
C THR A 41 13.31 -21.03 -12.14
N LEU A 42 12.91 -20.23 -11.15
CA LEU A 42 13.44 -20.31 -9.78
C LEU A 42 13.03 -21.62 -9.11
N GLU A 43 11.75 -22.02 -9.24
CA GLU A 43 11.23 -23.29 -8.74
C GLU A 43 11.98 -24.51 -9.32
N LYS A 44 12.26 -24.50 -10.63
CA LYS A 44 13.05 -25.57 -11.27
C LYS A 44 14.48 -25.67 -10.75
N VAL A 45 15.07 -24.54 -10.35
CA VAL A 45 16.42 -24.50 -9.75
C VAL A 45 16.38 -25.05 -8.32
N TYR A 46 15.36 -24.68 -7.54
CA TYR A 46 15.13 -25.25 -6.20
C TYR A 46 14.90 -26.77 -6.25
N ASP A 47 14.03 -27.25 -7.13
CA ASP A 47 13.75 -28.68 -7.32
C ASP A 47 15.00 -29.46 -7.75
N ALA A 48 15.87 -28.86 -8.58
CA ALA A 48 17.12 -29.47 -9.04
C ALA A 48 18.18 -29.53 -7.93
N LEU A 49 18.23 -28.54 -7.04
CA LEU A 49 19.13 -28.53 -5.88
C LEU A 49 18.67 -29.55 -4.83
N GLU A 50 17.36 -29.67 -4.60
CA GLU A 50 16.77 -30.62 -3.65
C GLU A 50 16.91 -32.07 -4.13
N SER A 51 16.70 -32.33 -5.43
CA SER A 51 16.90 -33.65 -6.05
C SER A 51 18.35 -34.16 -5.96
N ASN A 52 19.32 -33.26 -5.76
CA ASN A 52 20.74 -33.59 -5.63
C ASN A 52 21.25 -33.59 -4.18
N GLY A 53 20.37 -33.40 -3.19
CA GLY A 53 20.70 -33.53 -1.76
C GLY A 53 21.53 -32.39 -1.19
N ILE A 54 21.37 -31.17 -1.71
CA ILE A 54 22.03 -29.96 -1.19
C ILE A 54 21.06 -29.26 -0.23
N GLU A 55 21.43 -29.13 1.05
CA GLU A 55 20.65 -28.36 2.04
C GLU A 55 20.77 -26.87 1.75
N ILE A 56 19.64 -26.22 1.46
CA ILE A 56 19.59 -24.77 1.33
C ILE A 56 19.43 -24.21 2.73
N ALA A 57 20.54 -23.71 3.28
CA ALA A 57 20.52 -22.98 4.54
C ALA A 57 19.86 -21.62 4.26
N THR A 58 18.56 -21.55 4.50
CA THR A 58 17.89 -20.27 4.63
C THR A 58 18.30 -19.66 5.97
N GLU A 59 19.47 -19.02 6.02
CA GLU A 59 19.64 -17.88 6.92
C GLU A 59 18.72 -16.77 6.41
N PHE A 60 17.42 -16.92 6.66
CA PHE A 60 16.55 -15.77 6.70
C PHE A 60 16.99 -14.99 7.92
N ASP A 61 17.51 -13.81 7.65
CA ASP A 61 17.87 -12.82 8.64
C ASP A 61 16.65 -12.50 9.52
N ASN A 62 16.53 -13.20 10.65
CA ASN A 62 15.51 -12.96 11.66
C ASN A 62 15.69 -11.58 12.31
N SER A 63 16.83 -10.90 12.12
CA SER A 63 17.11 -9.59 12.71
C SER A 63 16.21 -8.47 12.15
N VAL A 64 15.62 -8.68 10.96
CA VAL A 64 14.67 -7.73 10.35
C VAL A 64 13.31 -7.73 11.07
N PHE A 65 12.97 -8.82 11.76
CA PHE A 65 11.71 -8.99 12.50
C PHE A 65 11.88 -9.10 14.01
N GLU A 66 13.10 -8.99 14.53
CA GLU A 66 13.35 -8.80 15.96
C GLU A 66 12.88 -7.40 16.38
N LEU A 67 11.73 -7.43 17.08
CA LEU A 67 11.44 -6.46 18.14
C LEU A 67 12.62 -6.46 19.13
N PRO A 68 12.91 -5.34 19.82
CA PRO A 68 13.89 -5.33 20.89
C PRO A 68 13.64 -6.51 21.84
N GLU A 69 14.69 -7.28 22.14
CA GLU A 69 14.64 -8.41 23.08
C GLU A 69 14.21 -8.00 24.51
N ASP A 70 14.16 -6.69 24.80
CA ASP A 70 13.83 -6.11 26.10
C ASP A 70 12.35 -6.27 26.56
N GLU A 71 11.50 -6.98 25.80
CA GLU A 71 10.15 -7.39 26.24
C GLU A 71 9.93 -8.92 26.24
N LEU A 72 10.99 -9.73 26.15
CA LEU A 72 10.93 -11.20 26.09
C LEU A 72 11.05 -11.90 27.46
N GLU A 73 10.45 -11.36 28.50
CA GLU A 73 10.14 -12.13 29.71
C GLU A 73 8.64 -12.41 29.76
N ASP A 74 8.20 -13.45 29.04
CA ASP A 74 7.11 -14.32 29.47
C ASP A 74 7.06 -15.58 28.59
N ASP A 75 7.34 -16.71 29.23
CA ASP A 75 7.24 -18.06 28.68
C ASP A 75 5.80 -18.35 28.22
N PRO A 76 5.55 -18.81 26.97
CA PRO A 76 4.20 -19.02 26.44
C PRO A 76 3.40 -20.16 27.12
N GLU A 77 3.96 -20.89 28.09
CA GLU A 77 3.30 -22.09 28.64
C GLU A 77 2.42 -21.90 29.90
N GLU A 78 2.42 -20.79 30.64
CA GLU A 78 1.56 -20.66 31.85
C GLU A 78 1.03 -19.26 32.20
N ALA A 79 0.55 -18.46 31.23
CA ALA A 79 -0.29 -17.30 31.55
C ALA A 79 -1.77 -17.62 31.28
N PRO A 80 -2.65 -17.68 32.31
CA PRO A 80 -4.08 -17.56 32.08
C PRO A 80 -4.27 -16.27 31.30
N ILE A 81 -5.05 -16.33 30.22
CA ILE A 81 -5.51 -15.12 29.55
C ILE A 81 -6.37 -14.38 30.58
N GLU A 82 -5.78 -13.49 31.37
CA GLU A 82 -6.51 -12.52 32.17
C GLU A 82 -7.04 -11.48 31.20
N VAL A 83 -8.16 -11.85 30.60
CA VAL A 83 -8.96 -11.05 29.68
C VAL A 83 -9.27 -9.66 30.28
N ASP A 84 -9.29 -9.56 31.60
CA ASP A 84 -9.63 -8.37 32.36
C ASP A 84 -8.60 -7.23 32.25
N GLU A 85 -7.29 -7.50 32.09
CA GLU A 85 -6.31 -6.41 31.96
C GLU A 85 -6.36 -5.68 30.61
N VAL A 86 -6.77 -6.38 29.54
CA VAL A 86 -6.94 -5.77 28.21
C VAL A 86 -8.24 -4.95 28.16
N LEU A 87 -9.27 -5.40 28.87
CA LEU A 87 -10.60 -4.80 28.87
C LEU A 87 -10.69 -3.56 29.78
N ASN A 88 -9.87 -3.47 30.83
CA ASN A 88 -9.95 -2.40 31.83
C ASN A 88 -9.31 -1.06 31.41
N LYS A 89 -8.56 -1.01 30.30
CA LYS A 89 -8.01 0.26 29.78
C LYS A 89 -9.06 1.16 29.11
N GLU A 90 -10.23 0.64 28.75
CA GLU A 90 -11.22 1.39 27.96
C GLU A 90 -12.58 1.64 28.65
N GLY A 91 -12.83 1.13 29.87
CA GLY A 91 -14.08 1.44 30.58
C GLY A 91 -15.35 1.09 29.78
N VAL A 92 -15.36 -0.05 29.10
CA VAL A 92 -16.38 -0.39 28.10
C VAL A 92 -17.56 -1.15 28.71
N SER A 93 -18.77 -0.67 28.38
CA SER A 93 -20.07 -1.27 28.74
C SER A 93 -20.27 -2.66 28.10
N ILE A 94 -21.28 -3.37 28.57
CA ILE A 94 -21.57 -4.81 28.32
C ILE A 94 -21.77 -5.18 26.83
N ASP A 95 -21.89 -4.23 25.92
CA ASP A 95 -22.19 -4.41 24.48
C ASP A 95 -20.96 -4.46 23.54
N ASP A 96 -19.74 -4.58 24.07
CA ASP A 96 -18.53 -4.64 23.25
C ASP A 96 -18.46 -5.94 22.40
N PRO A 97 -18.43 -5.85 21.05
CA PRO A 97 -18.26 -6.99 20.16
C PRO A 97 -16.98 -7.81 20.46
N VAL A 98 -15.92 -7.17 20.98
CA VAL A 98 -14.70 -7.86 21.41
C VAL A 98 -14.99 -8.80 22.57
N ARG A 99 -15.75 -8.32 23.57
CA ARG A 99 -16.11 -9.12 24.75
C ARG A 99 -17.01 -10.29 24.39
N MET A 100 -17.95 -10.10 23.45
CA MET A 100 -18.77 -11.19 22.93
C MET A 100 -17.91 -12.27 22.26
N TYR A 101 -16.99 -11.86 21.40
CA TYR A 101 -16.08 -12.77 20.70
C TYR A 101 -15.19 -13.55 21.68
N LEU A 102 -14.56 -12.88 22.65
CA LEU A 102 -13.70 -13.53 23.65
C LEU A 102 -14.46 -14.55 24.51
N LYS A 103 -15.73 -14.26 24.82
CA LYS A 103 -16.61 -15.19 25.54
C LYS A 103 -16.97 -16.43 24.69
N GLU A 104 -17.13 -16.28 23.38
CA GLU A 104 -17.42 -17.41 22.48
C GLU A 104 -16.24 -18.34 22.33
N ILE A 105 -15.04 -17.81 22.06
CA ILE A 105 -13.82 -18.64 21.92
C ILE A 105 -13.42 -19.28 23.25
N GLY A 106 -13.77 -18.68 24.39
CA GLY A 106 -13.53 -19.24 25.72
C GLY A 106 -14.35 -20.48 26.05
N LYS A 107 -15.43 -20.77 25.30
CA LYS A 107 -16.23 -21.99 25.47
C LYS A 107 -15.55 -23.24 24.92
N VAL A 108 -14.64 -23.07 23.95
CA VAL A 108 -13.94 -24.18 23.31
C VAL A 108 -12.78 -24.63 24.20
N GLN A 109 -12.71 -25.94 24.46
CA GLN A 109 -11.63 -26.51 25.27
C GLN A 109 -10.33 -26.57 24.48
N LEU A 110 -9.21 -26.41 25.17
CA LEU A 110 -7.88 -26.60 24.61
C LEU A 110 -7.70 -28.08 24.21
N LEU A 111 -7.04 -28.30 23.07
CA LEU A 111 -6.66 -29.62 22.60
C LEU A 111 -5.44 -30.13 23.37
N SER A 112 -5.41 -31.43 23.66
CA SER A 112 -4.18 -32.11 24.07
C SER A 112 -3.35 -32.48 22.84
N ALA A 113 -2.03 -32.66 23.01
CA ALA A 113 -1.13 -33.04 21.91
C ALA A 113 -1.58 -34.32 21.18
N ASP A 114 -2.07 -35.32 21.91
CA ASP A 114 -2.58 -36.57 21.32
C ASP A 114 -3.82 -36.34 20.42
N LYS A 115 -4.73 -35.46 20.87
CA LYS A 115 -5.95 -35.11 20.10
C LYS A 115 -5.61 -34.27 18.88
N GLU A 116 -4.63 -33.38 18.99
CA GLU A 116 -4.13 -32.60 17.87
C GLU A 116 -3.59 -33.51 16.76
N LEU A 117 -2.86 -34.55 17.13
CA LEU A 117 -2.34 -35.55 16.20
C LEU A 117 -3.46 -36.40 15.57
N GLU A 118 -4.46 -36.81 16.36
CA GLU A 118 -5.63 -37.54 15.86
C GLU A 118 -6.42 -36.69 14.83
N LEU A 119 -6.65 -35.41 15.13
CA LEU A 119 -7.34 -34.50 14.23
C LEU A 119 -6.50 -34.19 12.99
N ALA A 120 -5.18 -34.05 13.13
CA ALA A 120 -4.29 -33.81 11.99
C ALA A 120 -4.28 -35.00 11.02
N CYS A 121 -4.34 -36.24 11.54
CA CYS A 121 -4.47 -37.45 10.72
C CYS A 121 -5.79 -37.45 9.93
N LYS A 122 -6.92 -37.19 10.61
CA LYS A 122 -8.24 -37.08 9.95
C LYS A 122 -8.29 -35.95 8.92
N MET A 123 -7.57 -34.87 9.18
CA MET A 123 -7.47 -33.74 8.25
C MET A 123 -6.69 -34.12 6.98
N ALA A 124 -5.65 -34.94 7.09
CA ALA A 124 -4.94 -35.49 5.93
C ALA A 124 -5.81 -36.45 5.10
N GLU A 125 -6.79 -37.11 5.73
CA GLU A 125 -7.84 -37.89 5.04
C GLU A 125 -8.93 -37.02 4.39
N GLY A 126 -8.86 -35.69 4.55
CA GLY A 126 -9.80 -34.72 3.95
C GLY A 126 -11.03 -34.41 4.81
N ASP A 127 -11.02 -34.72 6.10
CA ASP A 127 -12.15 -34.41 6.99
C ASP A 127 -12.23 -32.90 7.32
N ASN A 128 -13.23 -32.23 6.74
CA ASN A 128 -13.51 -30.81 6.98
C ASN A 128 -13.94 -30.53 8.44
N ASN A 129 -14.53 -31.50 9.15
CA ASN A 129 -14.89 -31.31 10.56
C ASN A 129 -13.64 -31.27 11.44
N ALA A 130 -12.65 -32.11 11.16
CA ALA A 130 -11.38 -32.10 11.87
C ALA A 130 -10.65 -30.76 11.68
N LYS A 131 -10.63 -30.24 10.44
CA LYS A 131 -10.09 -28.90 10.13
C LYS A 131 -10.76 -27.80 10.96
N ARG A 132 -12.09 -27.81 11.02
CA ARG A 132 -12.86 -26.82 11.78
C ARG A 132 -12.56 -26.90 13.28
N GLN A 133 -12.48 -28.11 13.84
CA GLN A 133 -12.17 -28.31 15.26
C GLN A 133 -10.76 -27.81 15.62
N ILE A 134 -9.75 -28.06 14.76
CA ILE A 134 -8.39 -27.54 14.98
C ILE A 134 -8.40 -26.01 14.96
N VAL A 135 -9.10 -25.38 14.02
CA VAL A 135 -9.19 -23.91 13.94
C VAL A 135 -9.87 -23.36 15.20
N GLU A 136 -11.04 -23.87 15.57
CA GLU A 136 -11.83 -23.37 16.73
C GLU A 136 -11.05 -23.48 18.05
N ALA A 137 -10.29 -24.55 18.25
CA ALA A 137 -9.47 -24.74 19.45
C ALA A 137 -8.27 -23.77 19.53
N ASN A 138 -7.78 -23.30 18.40
CA ASN A 138 -6.60 -22.42 18.30
C ASN A 138 -6.94 -20.93 18.13
N LEU A 139 -8.22 -20.53 18.15
CA LEU A 139 -8.62 -19.12 18.08
C LEU A 139 -8.02 -18.26 19.20
N ARG A 140 -7.78 -18.85 20.38
CA ARG A 140 -7.14 -18.17 21.52
C ARG A 140 -5.69 -17.81 21.26
N LEU A 141 -4.97 -18.63 20.49
CA LEU A 141 -3.59 -18.36 20.06
C LEU A 141 -3.53 -17.13 19.14
N VAL A 142 -4.52 -16.97 18.25
CA VAL A 142 -4.59 -15.78 17.38
C VAL A 142 -4.74 -14.52 18.20
N VAL A 143 -5.62 -14.53 19.21
CA VAL A 143 -5.84 -13.38 20.10
C VAL A 143 -4.56 -13.03 20.87
N SER A 144 -3.83 -14.01 21.41
CA SER A 144 -2.59 -13.73 22.15
C SER A 144 -1.50 -13.14 21.25
N ILE A 145 -1.41 -13.59 20.00
CA ILE A 145 -0.47 -13.02 19.02
C ILE A 145 -0.91 -11.61 18.59
N ALA A 146 -2.19 -11.42 18.27
CA ALA A 146 -2.74 -10.15 17.79
C ALA A 146 -2.67 -9.02 18.82
N LYS A 147 -2.75 -9.35 20.13
CA LYS A 147 -2.63 -8.37 21.23
C LYS A 147 -1.37 -7.50 21.13
N ARG A 148 -0.25 -8.05 20.61
CA ARG A 148 1.02 -7.34 20.43
C ARG A 148 1.02 -6.29 19.30
N TYR A 149 0.01 -6.33 18.44
CA TYR A 149 -0.12 -5.46 17.27
C TYR A 149 -1.23 -4.40 17.43
N VAL A 150 -1.82 -4.31 18.63
CA VAL A 150 -2.80 -3.28 18.97
C VAL A 150 -2.15 -1.89 18.86
N ASN A 151 -2.93 -0.88 18.51
CA ASN A 151 -2.49 0.52 18.31
C ASN A 151 -1.51 0.74 17.15
N ARG A 152 -1.50 -0.15 16.14
CA ARG A 152 -0.70 0.02 14.91
C ARG A 152 -1.50 0.52 13.69
N GLY A 153 -2.62 1.22 13.94
CA GLY A 153 -3.46 1.79 12.89
C GLY A 153 -4.58 0.88 12.34
N MET A 154 -4.81 -0.28 12.95
CA MET A 154 -5.91 -1.19 12.62
C MET A 154 -6.67 -1.57 13.91
N PHE A 155 -7.99 -1.75 13.81
CA PHE A 155 -8.80 -2.18 14.95
C PHE A 155 -8.43 -3.60 15.40
N PHE A 156 -8.60 -3.86 16.70
CA PHE A 156 -8.21 -5.15 17.28
C PHE A 156 -8.97 -6.34 16.70
N LEU A 157 -10.27 -6.17 16.42
CA LEU A 157 -11.08 -7.20 15.77
C LEU A 157 -10.58 -7.54 14.37
N ASP A 158 -10.18 -6.53 13.60
CA ASP A 158 -9.67 -6.72 12.24
C ASP A 158 -8.34 -7.48 12.27
N LEU A 159 -7.44 -7.12 13.20
CA LEU A 159 -6.20 -7.88 13.45
C LEU A 159 -6.47 -9.35 13.78
N ILE A 160 -7.47 -9.62 14.62
CA ILE A 160 -7.88 -10.99 14.95
C ILE A 160 -8.39 -11.72 13.71
N GLN A 161 -9.22 -11.07 12.88
CA GLN A 161 -9.76 -11.73 11.68
C GLN A 161 -8.68 -12.05 10.64
N GLU A 162 -7.74 -11.13 10.41
CA GLU A 162 -6.60 -11.37 9.54
C GLU A 162 -5.69 -12.48 10.09
N GLY A 163 -5.51 -12.52 11.41
CA GLY A 163 -4.83 -13.61 12.11
C GLY A 163 -5.57 -14.95 11.96
N ASN A 164 -6.90 -14.97 12.04
CA ASN A 164 -7.72 -16.16 11.84
C ASN A 164 -7.59 -16.68 10.40
N LEU A 165 -7.48 -15.79 9.41
CA LEU A 165 -7.21 -16.15 8.02
C LEU A 165 -5.81 -16.77 7.87
N GLY A 166 -4.81 -16.24 8.57
CA GLY A 166 -3.47 -16.83 8.68
C GLY A 166 -3.49 -18.23 9.32
N LEU A 167 -4.24 -18.39 10.41
CA LEU A 167 -4.44 -19.68 11.08
C LEU A 167 -5.05 -20.72 10.14
N MET A 168 -6.10 -20.37 9.39
CA MET A 168 -6.72 -21.29 8.43
C MET A 168 -5.74 -21.78 7.36
N LYS A 169 -4.87 -20.89 6.86
CA LYS A 169 -3.78 -21.26 5.92
C LYS A 169 -2.74 -22.17 6.58
N ALA A 170 -2.42 -21.93 7.85
CA ALA A 170 -1.53 -22.80 8.62
C ALA A 170 -2.11 -24.21 8.73
N VAL A 171 -3.41 -24.33 9.06
CA VAL A 171 -4.09 -25.62 9.18
C VAL A 171 -4.07 -26.38 7.86
N GLU A 172 -4.29 -25.72 6.71
CA GLU A 172 -4.25 -26.36 5.39
C GLU A 172 -2.88 -26.95 5.02
N LYS A 173 -1.80 -26.30 5.47
CA LYS A 173 -0.43 -26.66 5.13
C LYS A 173 0.30 -27.37 6.26
N PHE A 174 -0.40 -27.77 7.32
CA PHE A 174 0.23 -28.39 8.47
C PHE A 174 0.58 -29.84 8.18
N ASP A 175 1.82 -30.20 8.46
CA ASP A 175 2.33 -31.56 8.32
C ASP A 175 2.68 -32.12 9.71
N TYR A 176 1.87 -33.05 10.18
CA TYR A 176 2.03 -33.68 11.49
C TYR A 176 3.20 -34.69 11.53
N THR A 177 3.73 -35.12 10.37
CA THR A 177 4.83 -36.11 10.33
C THR A 177 6.17 -35.52 10.77
N LYS A 178 6.31 -34.19 10.73
CA LYS A 178 7.52 -33.45 11.11
C LYS A 178 7.76 -33.39 12.62
N GLY A 179 6.79 -33.78 13.45
CA GLY A 179 6.95 -33.90 14.90
C GLY A 179 7.02 -32.59 15.69
N PHE A 180 6.69 -31.45 15.07
CA PHE A 180 6.58 -30.15 15.76
C PHE A 180 5.14 -29.87 16.19
N LYS A 181 4.97 -29.14 17.31
CA LYS A 181 3.65 -28.67 17.78
C LYS A 181 3.00 -27.75 16.74
N PHE A 182 1.69 -27.85 16.53
CA PHE A 182 0.95 -26.98 15.61
C PHE A 182 1.07 -25.50 15.98
N SER A 183 1.09 -25.17 17.28
CA SER A 183 1.19 -23.79 17.76
C SER A 183 2.45 -23.07 17.25
N THR A 184 3.59 -23.75 17.22
CA THR A 184 4.86 -23.22 16.70
C THR A 184 4.75 -22.87 15.21
N TYR A 185 4.14 -23.77 14.43
CA TYR A 185 3.93 -23.56 13.01
C TYR A 185 2.89 -22.47 12.71
N ALA A 186 1.76 -22.51 13.41
CA ALA A 186 0.67 -21.54 13.25
C ALA A 186 1.12 -20.12 13.58
N THR A 187 1.98 -19.95 14.58
CA THR A 187 2.50 -18.63 14.98
C THR A 187 3.13 -17.87 13.82
N TRP A 188 3.90 -18.55 12.95
CA TRP A 188 4.50 -17.93 11.75
C TRP A 188 3.43 -17.41 10.78
N TRP A 189 2.45 -18.25 10.44
CA TRP A 189 1.39 -17.89 9.50
C TRP A 189 0.48 -16.78 10.04
N ILE A 190 0.16 -16.81 11.33
CA ILE A 190 -0.64 -15.78 12.00
C ILE A 190 0.12 -14.46 11.98
N ARG A 191 1.40 -14.47 12.39
CA ARG A 191 2.26 -13.26 12.40
C ARG A 191 2.38 -12.66 11.00
N GLN A 192 2.62 -13.49 9.99
CA GLN A 192 2.76 -13.05 8.60
C GLN A 192 1.47 -12.43 8.08
N ALA A 193 0.31 -13.05 8.35
CA ALA A 193 -0.99 -12.53 7.93
C ALA A 193 -1.29 -11.17 8.57
N ILE A 194 -1.10 -11.05 9.89
CA ILE A 194 -1.33 -9.80 10.63
C ILE A 194 -0.41 -8.69 10.13
N THR A 195 0.89 -8.97 10.01
CA THR A 195 1.88 -7.94 9.62
C THR A 195 1.63 -7.47 8.19
N ARG A 196 1.26 -8.38 7.29
CA ARG A 196 0.87 -8.04 5.92
C ARG A 196 -0.40 -7.19 5.88
N ALA A 197 -1.41 -7.55 6.66
CA ALA A 197 -2.66 -6.80 6.70
C ALA A 197 -2.46 -5.38 7.22
N ILE A 198 -1.62 -5.21 8.26
CA ILE A 198 -1.24 -3.88 8.76
C ILE A 198 -0.57 -3.07 7.65
N ALA A 199 0.41 -3.64 6.94
CA ALA A 199 1.08 -2.93 5.86
C ALA A 199 0.14 -2.56 4.70
N ASP A 200 -0.85 -3.42 4.40
CA ASP A 200 -1.77 -3.23 3.28
C ASP A 200 -2.94 -2.28 3.57
N GLN A 201 -3.42 -2.21 4.83
CA GLN A 201 -4.70 -1.58 5.19
C GLN A 201 -4.62 -0.55 6.34
N ALA A 202 -3.58 -0.53 7.17
CA ALA A 202 -3.55 0.34 8.36
C ALA A 202 -3.40 1.84 8.06
N ARG A 203 -3.12 2.21 6.80
CA ARG A 203 -2.90 3.60 6.38
C ARG A 203 -4.05 4.07 5.49
N THR A 204 -4.47 5.32 5.69
CA THR A 204 -5.47 6.00 4.83
C THR A 204 -5.01 6.05 3.37
N ILE A 205 -3.72 6.29 3.14
CA ILE A 205 -3.09 6.24 1.82
C ILE A 205 -2.27 4.96 1.77
N ARG A 206 -2.66 4.05 0.87
CA ARG A 206 -1.99 2.76 0.70
C ARG A 206 -0.55 2.93 0.22
N ILE A 207 0.38 2.32 0.93
CA ILE A 207 1.81 2.29 0.61
C ILE A 207 2.20 0.84 0.26
N PRO A 208 3.02 0.59 -0.77
CA PRO A 208 3.51 -0.77 -1.07
C PRO A 208 4.28 -1.39 0.11
N VAL A 209 4.20 -2.73 0.27
CA VAL A 209 4.77 -3.45 1.43
C VAL A 209 6.28 -3.22 1.60
N HIS A 210 7.05 -3.26 0.50
CA HIS A 210 8.51 -3.02 0.56
C HIS A 210 8.85 -1.61 1.08
N MET A 211 7.99 -0.61 0.82
CA MET A 211 8.17 0.73 1.36
C MET A 211 7.89 0.75 2.87
N VAL A 212 6.87 0.03 3.35
CA VAL A 212 6.59 -0.12 4.79
C VAL A 212 7.77 -0.78 5.52
N GLU A 213 8.39 -1.80 4.93
CA GLU A 213 9.59 -2.42 5.47
C GLU A 213 10.76 -1.42 5.56
N THR A 214 11.00 -0.65 4.50
CA THR A 214 12.06 0.39 4.51
C THR A 214 11.77 1.49 5.54
N ILE A 215 10.51 1.89 5.73
CA ILE A 215 10.10 2.87 6.75
C ILE A 215 10.41 2.32 8.14
N ASN A 216 10.09 1.05 8.41
CA ASN A 216 10.37 0.43 9.70
C ASN A 216 11.88 0.30 9.96
N LYS A 217 12.69 -0.01 8.94
CA LYS A 217 14.16 -0.01 9.04
C LYS A 217 14.70 1.38 9.40
N VAL A 218 14.25 2.41 8.68
CA VAL A 218 14.61 3.82 8.96
C VAL A 218 14.18 4.22 10.37
N LYS A 219 12.99 3.81 10.82
CA LYS A 219 12.50 4.10 12.18
C LYS A 219 13.31 3.38 13.27
N LYS A 220 13.71 2.13 13.04
CA LYS A 220 14.55 1.33 13.96
C LYS A 220 15.92 1.99 14.12
N VAL A 221 16.59 2.29 13.02
CA VAL A 221 17.90 2.98 13.04
C VAL A 221 17.79 4.38 13.63
N SER A 222 16.76 5.15 13.26
CA SER A 222 16.52 6.47 13.84
C SER A 222 16.38 6.41 15.38
N SER A 223 15.70 5.39 15.89
CA SER A 223 15.52 5.18 17.33
C SER A 223 16.81 4.72 18.03
N GLN A 224 17.62 3.87 17.36
CA GLN A 224 18.94 3.45 17.86
C GLN A 224 19.93 4.64 17.89
N LEU A 225 19.94 5.45 16.84
CA LEU A 225 20.75 6.66 16.76
C LEU A 225 20.33 7.64 17.85
N LEU A 226 19.05 7.92 18.02
CA LEU A 226 18.52 8.77 19.10
C LEU A 226 19.01 8.33 20.49
N HIS A 227 19.06 7.02 20.76
CA HIS A 227 19.55 6.49 22.04
C HIS A 227 21.06 6.69 22.21
N SER A 228 21.83 6.52 21.13
CA SER A 228 23.29 6.64 21.14
C SER A 228 23.79 8.09 21.14
N SER A 229 23.16 8.98 20.37
CA SER A 229 23.55 10.37 20.16
C SER A 229 22.86 11.35 21.14
N GLY A 230 21.69 10.97 21.68
CA GLY A 230 20.90 11.81 22.58
C GLY A 230 20.17 12.98 21.91
N HIS A 231 20.18 13.06 20.58
CA HIS A 231 19.43 14.06 19.79
C HIS A 231 18.76 13.41 18.59
N GLU A 232 17.73 14.07 18.04
CA GLU A 232 17.07 13.57 16.83
C GLU A 232 18.08 13.45 15.69
N PRO A 233 18.20 12.28 15.04
CA PRO A 233 19.19 12.05 14.01
C PRO A 233 18.81 12.79 12.73
N THR A 234 19.81 13.31 12.04
CA THR A 234 19.63 13.95 10.74
C THR A 234 19.47 12.90 9.64
N ALA A 235 18.86 13.29 8.51
CA ALA A 235 18.72 12.39 7.35
C ALA A 235 20.08 11.90 6.81
N ASP A 236 21.13 12.69 7.03
CA ASP A 236 22.48 12.40 6.58
C ASP A 236 23.12 11.32 7.48
N GLU A 237 22.95 11.40 8.80
CA GLU A 237 23.40 10.37 9.76
C GLU A 237 22.69 9.02 9.55
N ILE A 238 21.37 9.05 9.31
CA ILE A 238 20.59 7.84 9.02
C ILE A 238 21.05 7.20 7.69
N SER A 239 21.41 8.04 6.72
CA SER A 239 21.89 7.62 5.41
C SER A 239 23.24 6.91 5.49
N GLU A 240 24.15 7.40 6.34
CA GLU A 240 25.45 6.77 6.61
C GLU A 240 25.30 5.39 7.28
N GLU A 241 24.38 5.25 8.24
CA GLU A 241 24.19 3.97 8.95
C GLU A 241 23.48 2.91 8.09
N LEU A 242 22.58 3.32 7.19
CA LEU A 242 21.80 2.41 6.34
C LEU A 242 22.42 2.15 4.96
N ASP A 243 23.56 2.77 4.62
CA ASP A 243 24.17 2.74 3.28
C ASP A 243 23.15 3.09 2.15
N MET A 244 22.28 4.07 2.41
CA MET A 244 21.24 4.51 1.48
C MET A 244 21.48 5.96 1.06
N PRO A 245 21.08 6.40 -0.15
CA PRO A 245 21.24 7.79 -0.55
C PRO A 245 20.33 8.72 0.29
N VAL A 246 20.88 9.86 0.72
CA VAL A 246 20.21 10.88 1.53
C VAL A 246 18.85 11.30 0.96
N GLU A 247 18.77 11.47 -0.37
CA GLU A 247 17.54 11.85 -1.06
C GLU A 247 16.41 10.83 -0.83
N LYS A 248 16.74 9.53 -0.87
CA LYS A 248 15.79 8.45 -0.64
C LYS A 248 15.34 8.38 0.81
N VAL A 249 16.25 8.62 1.77
CA VAL A 249 15.89 8.72 3.19
C VAL A 249 14.91 9.88 3.42
N ARG A 250 15.15 11.05 2.82
CA ARG A 250 14.25 12.20 2.90
C ARG A 250 12.88 11.91 2.29
N GLU A 251 12.83 11.19 1.17
CA GLU A 251 11.57 10.75 0.57
C GLU A 251 10.81 9.79 1.49
N ILE A 252 11.50 8.78 2.05
CA ILE A 252 10.91 7.83 2.99
C ILE A 252 10.36 8.54 4.23
N MET A 253 11.09 9.51 4.79
CA MET A 253 10.61 10.29 5.93
C MET A 253 9.35 11.10 5.60
N ARG A 254 9.22 11.64 4.37
CA ARG A 254 8.00 12.33 3.93
C ARG A 254 6.82 11.36 3.78
N VAL A 255 7.04 10.21 3.15
CA VAL A 255 6.02 9.18 2.97
C VAL A 255 5.60 8.55 4.29
N ALA A 256 6.48 8.52 5.29
CA ALA A 256 6.19 8.00 6.62
C ALA A 256 5.26 8.90 7.46
N GLN A 257 5.03 10.16 7.06
CA GLN A 257 4.15 11.08 7.79
C GLN A 257 2.68 10.64 7.67
N GLU A 258 1.99 10.62 8.80
CA GLU A 258 0.57 10.28 8.85
C GLU A 258 -0.29 11.53 8.56
N PRO A 259 -1.37 11.41 7.78
CA PRO A 259 -2.26 12.53 7.51
C PRO A 259 -2.98 12.96 8.79
N VAL A 260 -3.11 14.27 8.98
CA VAL A 260 -3.81 14.88 10.11
C VAL A 260 -5.26 15.17 9.72
N SER A 261 -6.18 15.08 10.68
CA SER A 261 -7.58 15.42 10.45
C SER A 261 -7.76 16.93 10.26
N LEU A 262 -8.64 17.32 9.34
CA LEU A 262 -9.05 18.72 9.18
C LEU A 262 -9.86 19.22 10.38
N GLU A 263 -10.47 18.30 11.13
CA GLU A 263 -11.23 18.60 12.34
C GLU A 263 -10.33 18.62 13.60
N THR A 264 -9.01 18.54 13.46
CA THR A 264 -8.13 18.72 14.63
C THR A 264 -8.27 20.17 15.13
N PRO A 265 -8.71 20.39 16.39
CA PRO A 265 -8.86 21.73 16.93
C PRO A 265 -7.50 22.41 17.09
N ILE A 266 -7.46 23.71 16.89
CA ILE A 266 -6.27 24.55 17.00
C ILE A 266 -6.49 25.61 18.08
N GLY A 267 -5.54 25.71 19.00
CA GLY A 267 -5.56 26.70 20.09
C GLY A 267 -6.30 26.19 21.34
N GLU A 268 -6.39 27.06 22.34
CA GLU A 268 -7.00 26.73 23.64
C GLU A 268 -8.53 26.88 23.66
N GLU A 269 -9.11 27.63 22.72
CA GLU A 269 -10.53 28.00 22.73
C GLU A 269 -11.44 26.97 22.02
N GLU A 270 -10.91 25.85 21.51
CA GLU A 270 -11.63 24.75 20.79
C GLU A 270 -12.55 25.17 19.61
N ASP A 271 -12.72 26.47 19.34
CA ASP A 271 -13.64 27.01 18.34
C ASP A 271 -13.04 27.02 16.91
N SER A 272 -11.73 26.84 16.77
CA SER A 272 -11.03 26.87 15.48
C SER A 272 -10.49 25.48 15.11
N HIS A 273 -10.68 25.06 13.86
CA HIS A 273 -10.19 23.78 13.36
C HIS A 273 -9.10 23.98 12.30
N LEU A 274 -8.26 22.97 12.07
CA LEU A 274 -7.23 23.02 11.03
C LEU A 274 -7.79 23.31 9.64
N GLY A 275 -8.96 22.75 9.32
CA GLY A 275 -9.64 22.97 8.04
C GLY A 275 -10.00 24.42 7.75
N ASP A 276 -10.24 25.22 8.79
CA ASP A 276 -10.62 26.64 8.63
C ASP A 276 -9.47 27.50 8.08
N PHE A 277 -8.23 27.02 8.18
CA PHE A 277 -7.02 27.72 7.72
C PHE A 277 -6.53 27.29 6.35
N ILE A 278 -7.17 26.30 5.72
CA ILE A 278 -6.76 25.81 4.39
C ILE A 278 -7.49 26.63 3.32
N PRO A 279 -6.77 27.44 2.52
CA PRO A 279 -7.38 28.16 1.42
C PRO A 279 -7.80 27.19 0.31
N ASP A 280 -8.91 27.50 -0.36
CA ASP A 280 -9.30 26.84 -1.61
C ASP A 280 -8.64 27.58 -2.78
N ASP A 281 -7.55 27.02 -3.30
CA ASP A 281 -6.81 27.58 -4.44
C ASP A 281 -7.52 27.36 -5.79
N ASP A 282 -8.49 26.44 -5.87
CA ASP A 282 -9.26 26.18 -7.08
C ASP A 282 -10.46 27.14 -7.24
N ALA A 283 -10.90 27.76 -6.16
CA ALA A 283 -11.98 28.74 -6.18
C ALA A 283 -11.52 30.05 -6.85
N PRO A 284 -12.15 30.46 -7.98
CA PRO A 284 -11.80 31.73 -8.60
C PRO A 284 -12.17 32.89 -7.67
N ALA A 285 -11.30 33.89 -7.58
CA ALA A 285 -11.61 35.09 -6.83
C ALA A 285 -12.88 35.76 -7.41
N PRO A 286 -13.74 36.39 -6.58
CA PRO A 286 -14.96 37.04 -7.06
C PRO A 286 -14.70 38.09 -8.16
N ALA A 287 -13.55 38.76 -8.10
CA ALA A 287 -13.10 39.70 -9.13
C ALA A 287 -12.82 39.01 -10.47
N ASP A 288 -12.17 37.85 -10.44
CA ASP A 288 -11.84 37.07 -11.64
C ASP A 288 -13.09 36.46 -12.24
N ALA A 289 -13.99 35.91 -11.42
CA ALA A 289 -15.27 35.38 -11.87
C ALA A 289 -16.16 36.47 -12.53
N ALA A 290 -16.22 37.66 -11.92
CA ALA A 290 -16.90 38.81 -12.50
C ALA A 290 -16.24 39.27 -13.81
N SER A 291 -14.91 39.30 -13.86
CA SER A 291 -14.14 39.66 -15.06
C SER A 291 -14.37 38.67 -16.20
N HIS A 292 -14.42 37.36 -15.92
CA HIS A 292 -14.77 36.32 -16.90
C HIS A 292 -16.20 36.48 -17.44
N THR A 293 -17.15 36.83 -16.57
CA THR A 293 -18.54 37.07 -16.99
C THR A 293 -18.63 38.30 -17.88
N LEU A 294 -17.99 39.40 -17.48
CA LEU A 294 -17.94 40.65 -18.24
C LEU A 294 -17.22 40.46 -19.59
N LEU A 295 -16.12 39.70 -19.61
CA LEU A 295 -15.40 39.33 -20.83
C LEU A 295 -16.32 38.56 -21.80
N LYS A 296 -17.12 37.62 -21.29
CA LYS A 296 -18.06 36.84 -22.11
C LYS A 296 -19.13 37.73 -22.75
N GLU A 297 -19.68 38.69 -22.00
CA GLU A 297 -20.64 39.68 -22.52
C GLU A 297 -20.01 40.57 -23.59
N GLN A 298 -18.83 41.14 -23.32
CA GLN A 298 -18.12 41.97 -24.30
C GLN A 298 -17.71 41.18 -25.55
N LEU A 299 -17.34 39.90 -25.41
CA LEU A 299 -17.08 39.02 -26.55
C LEU A 299 -18.35 38.82 -27.38
N SER A 300 -19.51 38.61 -26.76
CA SER A 300 -20.80 38.51 -27.45
C SER A 300 -21.10 39.79 -28.25
N ASP A 301 -20.99 40.96 -27.60
CA ASP A 301 -21.24 42.26 -28.25
C ASP A 301 -20.32 42.49 -29.45
N VAL A 302 -19.04 42.11 -29.34
CA VAL A 302 -18.07 42.26 -30.42
C VAL A 302 -18.34 41.25 -31.56
N LEU A 303 -18.76 40.03 -31.22
CA LEU A 303 -19.13 38.99 -32.18
C LEU A 303 -20.38 39.38 -32.99
N ASP A 304 -21.38 40.01 -32.37
CA ASP A 304 -22.59 40.52 -33.04
C ASP A 304 -22.29 41.57 -34.12
N THR A 305 -21.15 42.27 -34.03
CA THR A 305 -20.73 43.23 -35.07
C THR A 305 -20.15 42.57 -36.33
N LEU A 306 -19.95 41.25 -36.32
CA LEU A 306 -19.57 40.48 -37.50
C LEU A 306 -20.81 40.11 -38.32
N THR A 307 -20.60 39.54 -39.51
CA THR A 307 -21.74 38.96 -40.22
C THR A 307 -22.18 37.66 -39.53
N PRO A 308 -23.49 37.31 -39.53
CA PRO A 308 -23.98 36.10 -38.85
C PRO A 308 -23.28 34.81 -39.28
N ARG A 309 -22.76 34.80 -40.50
CA ARG A 309 -22.00 33.68 -41.08
C ARG A 309 -20.55 33.61 -40.57
N GLU A 310 -19.91 34.76 -40.32
CA GLU A 310 -18.56 34.85 -39.74
C GLU A 310 -18.59 34.51 -38.24
N GLU A 311 -19.57 35.04 -37.52
CA GLU A 311 -19.81 34.79 -36.09
C GLU A 311 -19.99 33.29 -35.81
N LYS A 312 -20.94 32.65 -36.50
CA LYS A 312 -21.25 31.23 -36.29
C LYS A 312 -20.08 30.31 -36.63
N VAL A 313 -19.23 30.68 -37.61
CA VAL A 313 -17.97 29.96 -37.90
C VAL A 313 -17.00 30.05 -36.72
N LEU A 314 -16.84 31.22 -36.11
CA LEU A 314 -15.97 31.39 -34.94
C LEU A 314 -16.52 30.67 -33.70
N CYS A 315 -17.83 30.76 -33.42
CA CYS A 315 -18.45 30.09 -32.29
C CYS A 315 -18.30 28.57 -32.37
N LEU A 316 -18.50 27.97 -33.56
CA LEU A 316 -18.33 26.54 -33.79
C LEU A 316 -16.85 26.11 -33.77
N ARG A 317 -15.94 26.94 -34.30
CA ARG A 317 -14.51 26.63 -34.35
C ARG A 317 -13.87 26.64 -32.96
N PHE A 318 -14.14 27.67 -32.17
CA PHE A 318 -13.58 27.85 -30.83
C PHE A 318 -14.45 27.25 -29.72
N GLY A 319 -15.65 26.75 -30.04
CA GLY A 319 -16.52 26.11 -29.07
C GLY A 319 -17.09 27.07 -28.02
N LEU A 320 -17.38 28.32 -28.40
CA LEU A 320 -17.80 29.36 -27.45
C LEU A 320 -19.16 29.09 -26.79
N ASN A 321 -20.02 28.28 -27.43
CA ASN A 321 -21.35 27.91 -26.92
C ASN A 321 -21.34 26.54 -26.21
N ASP A 322 -20.74 25.53 -26.85
CA ASP A 322 -20.83 24.13 -26.42
C ASP A 322 -19.56 23.63 -25.70
N GLY A 323 -18.54 24.49 -25.53
CA GLY A 323 -17.23 24.14 -24.95
C GLY A 323 -16.36 23.22 -25.82
N ARG A 324 -16.86 22.77 -26.97
CA ARG A 324 -16.16 21.86 -27.89
C ARG A 324 -15.66 22.59 -29.14
N SER A 325 -14.34 22.60 -29.33
CA SER A 325 -13.74 23.10 -30.57
C SER A 325 -13.94 22.09 -31.71
N ARG A 326 -14.42 22.56 -32.87
CA ARG A 326 -14.63 21.73 -34.07
C ARG A 326 -13.50 21.94 -35.07
N THR A 327 -13.18 20.94 -35.89
CA THR A 327 -12.18 21.10 -36.96
C THR A 327 -12.74 21.92 -38.12
N LEU A 328 -11.85 22.52 -38.94
CA LEU A 328 -12.26 23.28 -40.14
C LEU A 328 -13.07 22.45 -41.13
N GLU A 329 -12.85 21.13 -41.14
CA GLU A 329 -13.57 20.20 -42.00
C GLU A 329 -14.98 19.92 -41.47
N GLU A 330 -15.13 19.73 -40.15
CA GLU A 330 -16.43 19.57 -39.49
C GLU A 330 -17.31 20.82 -39.64
N VAL A 331 -16.73 22.00 -39.42
CA VAL A 331 -17.42 23.28 -39.65
C VAL A 331 -17.78 23.43 -41.14
N GLY A 332 -16.89 23.03 -42.05
CA GLY A 332 -17.15 23.03 -43.49
C GLY A 332 -18.34 22.16 -43.89
N LYS A 333 -18.48 20.98 -43.30
CA LYS A 333 -19.63 20.08 -43.50
C LYS A 333 -20.94 20.73 -43.05
N GLU A 334 -20.95 21.41 -41.91
CA GLU A 334 -22.15 22.06 -41.37
C GLU A 334 -22.62 23.26 -42.22
N PHE A 335 -21.69 23.99 -42.83
CA PHE A 335 -22.01 25.11 -43.72
C PHE A 335 -22.18 24.72 -45.20
N ASN A 336 -21.98 23.45 -45.57
CA ASN A 336 -21.91 22.95 -46.96
C ASN A 336 -20.88 23.71 -47.82
N VAL A 337 -19.68 23.89 -47.27
CA VAL A 337 -18.60 24.69 -47.88
C VAL A 337 -17.25 23.97 -47.71
N THR A 338 -16.31 24.20 -48.64
CA THR A 338 -14.97 23.59 -48.55
C THR A 338 -14.20 24.07 -47.32
N ARG A 339 -13.33 23.21 -46.78
CA ARG A 339 -12.42 23.51 -45.67
C ARG A 339 -11.66 24.84 -45.87
N GLU A 340 -11.10 25.03 -47.07
CA GLU A 340 -10.31 26.23 -47.38
C GLU A 340 -11.16 27.50 -47.35
N ARG A 341 -12.44 27.39 -47.72
CA ARG A 341 -13.34 28.54 -47.67
C ARG A 341 -13.75 28.91 -46.24
N ILE A 342 -13.88 27.95 -45.31
CA ILE A 342 -14.04 28.23 -43.87
C ILE A 342 -12.80 28.94 -43.32
N ARG A 343 -11.60 28.47 -43.66
CA ARG A 343 -10.34 29.11 -43.28
C ARG A 343 -10.25 30.58 -43.74
N GLN A 344 -10.69 30.87 -44.96
CA GLN A 344 -10.76 32.24 -45.48
C GLN A 344 -11.74 33.11 -44.70
N ILE A 345 -12.92 32.58 -44.32
CA ILE A 345 -13.92 33.29 -43.54
C ILE A 345 -13.39 33.59 -42.13
N GLU A 346 -12.76 32.62 -41.48
CA GLU A 346 -12.10 32.77 -40.18
C GLU A 346 -11.02 33.86 -40.23
N ALA A 347 -10.09 33.77 -41.19
CA ALA A 347 -9.02 34.76 -41.33
C ALA A 347 -9.56 36.18 -41.57
N LYS A 348 -10.65 36.30 -42.35
CA LYS A 348 -11.32 37.58 -42.58
C LYS A 348 -12.01 38.10 -41.32
N ALA A 349 -12.66 37.24 -40.54
CA ALA A 349 -13.32 37.59 -39.29
C ALA A 349 -12.29 38.04 -38.24
N LEU A 350 -11.19 37.29 -38.06
CA LEU A 350 -10.08 37.66 -37.17
C LEU A 350 -9.44 39.00 -37.57
N ARG A 351 -9.30 39.26 -38.87
CA ARG A 351 -8.80 40.56 -39.36
C ARG A 351 -9.73 41.72 -39.02
N LYS A 352 -11.05 41.52 -39.07
CA LYS A 352 -12.05 42.52 -38.65
C LYS A 352 -12.03 42.76 -37.14
N LEU A 353 -11.88 41.69 -36.36
CA LEU A 353 -11.77 41.75 -34.90
C LEU A 353 -10.50 42.48 -34.43
N ARG A 354 -9.41 42.41 -35.21
CA ARG A 354 -8.15 43.11 -34.96
C ARG A 354 -8.21 44.63 -35.22
N HIS A 355 -9.33 45.16 -35.74
CA HIS A 355 -9.45 46.60 -35.95
C HIS A 355 -9.44 47.34 -34.59
N PRO A 356 -8.69 48.46 -34.44
CA PRO A 356 -8.50 49.14 -33.16
C PRO A 356 -9.79 49.47 -32.39
N SER A 357 -10.86 49.79 -33.11
CA SER A 357 -12.17 50.09 -32.50
C SER A 357 -12.79 48.91 -31.75
N ARG A 358 -12.51 47.67 -32.16
CA ARG A 358 -13.03 46.43 -31.53
C ARG A 358 -12.01 45.85 -30.57
N SER A 359 -10.74 45.83 -30.95
CA SER A 359 -9.68 45.28 -30.12
C SER A 359 -9.45 46.08 -28.83
N LYS A 360 -9.69 47.40 -28.84
CA LYS A 360 -9.51 48.23 -27.64
C LYS A 360 -10.45 47.82 -26.50
N LYS A 361 -11.68 47.36 -26.80
CA LYS A 361 -12.64 46.90 -25.77
C LYS A 361 -12.25 45.58 -25.10
N LEU A 362 -11.53 44.73 -25.82
CA LEU A 362 -11.10 43.41 -25.35
C LEU A 362 -9.67 43.41 -24.80
N LYS A 363 -8.91 44.47 -25.04
CA LYS A 363 -7.51 44.59 -24.61
C LYS A 363 -7.39 44.71 -23.10
N ASP A 364 -8.35 45.37 -22.47
CA ASP A 364 -8.38 45.61 -21.03
C ASP A 364 -8.60 44.33 -20.19
N PHE A 365 -8.89 43.19 -20.83
CA PHE A 365 -9.07 41.87 -20.20
C PHE A 365 -7.87 40.91 -20.43
N LEU A 366 -6.81 41.38 -21.10
CA LEU A 366 -5.59 40.61 -21.36
C LEU A 366 -4.42 41.02 -20.46
N ASP A 367 -4.55 42.15 -19.78
CA ASP A 367 -3.68 42.61 -18.69
C ASP A 367 -4.24 42.11 -17.36
#